data_AF-A0A1V5X3D4-F1
#
_entry.id   AF-A0A1V5X3D4-F1
#
_cell.length_a   1.000
_cell.length_b   1.000
_cell.length_c   1.000
_cell.angle_alpha   90.00
_cell.angle_beta   90.00
_cell.angle_gamma   90.00
#
_symmetry.space_group_name_H-M   'P 1'
#
loop_
_entity.id
_entity.type
_entity.pdbx_description
1 polymer ?
#
loop_
_entity_poly.entity_id
_entity_poly.type
_entity_poly.pdbx_seq_one_letter_code
_entity_poly.pdbx_strand_id
1 'polypeptide(L)'
;MTRMGSVVVQSSDFGSMRMTGPKRLDCYYAAWPFSVFLMFPTVVFIVGSIAITVAAFKSGSPLPFLEPLLGLAWAGINVWVIARRRRIMGRFVVDADEGYLRRYRGSRELESWPMTQVRFSTQWDPFHRGLRLEFGYHYWLVAEVPDGRKMRLGKGRTESLRPVFELLRTWGLSTLP
;
A
#
# COMPACT_ATOMS: atom_id res chain seq x y z
N MET A 1 -7.84 -34.37 7.31
CA MET A 1 -7.27 -33.02 7.14
C MET A 1 -8.36 -31.99 7.36
N THR A 2 -8.50 -31.49 8.58
CA THR A 2 -9.45 -30.44 8.93
C THR A 2 -9.00 -29.15 8.27
N ARG A 3 -9.81 -28.59 7.34
CA ARG A 3 -9.54 -27.25 6.80
C ARG A 3 -9.62 -26.26 7.97
N MET A 4 -8.48 -25.85 8.51
CA MET A 4 -8.44 -24.67 9.37
C MET A 4 -8.98 -23.50 8.56
N GLY A 5 -10.16 -23.01 8.93
CA GLY A 5 -10.74 -21.82 8.33
C GLY A 5 -9.80 -20.64 8.53
N SER A 6 -9.67 -19.78 7.52
CA SER A 6 -8.86 -18.57 7.67
C SER A 6 -9.50 -17.66 8.71
N VAL A 7 -8.78 -17.34 9.78
CA VAL A 7 -9.26 -16.44 10.84
C VAL A 7 -8.83 -15.01 10.49
N VAL A 8 -9.78 -14.09 10.36
CA VAL A 8 -9.46 -12.67 10.14
C VAL A 8 -8.95 -12.10 11.46
N VAL A 9 -7.68 -11.73 11.51
CA VAL A 9 -7.06 -11.12 12.70
C VAL A 9 -7.31 -9.62 12.73
N GLN A 10 -7.30 -9.00 11.55
CA GLN A 10 -7.62 -7.58 11.39
C GLN A 10 -8.29 -7.33 10.05
N SER A 11 -9.32 -6.49 10.04
CA SER A 11 -9.88 -5.93 8.82
C SER A 11 -10.05 -4.42 8.99
N SER A 12 -9.69 -3.69 7.95
CA SER A 12 -9.91 -2.25 7.79
C SER A 12 -10.39 -1.97 6.37
N ASP A 13 -10.94 -0.78 6.13
CA ASP A 13 -11.40 -0.36 4.79
C ASP A 13 -10.30 -0.42 3.72
N PHE A 14 -9.03 -0.42 4.14
CA PHE A 14 -7.87 -0.36 3.25
C PHE A 14 -7.09 -1.67 3.17
N GLY A 15 -7.45 -2.69 3.96
CA GLY A 15 -6.72 -3.95 3.97
C GLY A 15 -7.14 -4.88 5.10
N SER A 16 -6.80 -6.15 4.94
CA SER A 16 -7.06 -7.20 5.92
C SER A 16 -5.82 -8.04 6.17
N MET A 17 -5.64 -8.47 7.42
CA MET A 17 -4.66 -9.47 7.82
C MET A 17 -5.40 -10.71 8.30
N ARG A 18 -5.09 -11.86 7.71
CA ARG A 18 -5.78 -13.13 7.95
C ARG A 18 -4.77 -14.21 8.27
N MET A 19 -5.05 -14.97 9.32
CA MET A 19 -4.35 -16.21 9.61
C MET A 19 -4.85 -17.27 8.65
N THR A 20 -3.96 -17.80 7.82
CA THR A 20 -4.27 -18.89 6.88
C THR A 20 -3.69 -20.23 7.34
N GLY A 21 -2.95 -20.24 8.44
CA GLY A 21 -2.34 -21.42 9.06
C GLY A 21 -1.82 -21.09 10.46
N PRO A 22 -1.26 -22.08 11.19
CA PRO A 22 -0.85 -21.91 12.59
C PRO A 22 0.23 -20.85 12.78
N LYS A 23 1.16 -20.70 11.83
CA LYS A 23 2.15 -19.61 11.83
C LYS A 23 2.25 -18.86 10.50
N ARG A 24 1.10 -18.65 9.86
CA ARG A 24 1.02 -18.01 8.55
C ARG A 24 0.00 -16.89 8.52
N LEU A 25 0.49 -15.67 8.28
CA LEU A 25 -0.30 -14.46 8.20
C LEU A 25 -0.30 -13.92 6.76
N ASP A 26 -1.46 -13.89 6.12
CA ASP A 26 -1.68 -13.25 4.82
C ASP A 26 -2.14 -11.80 5.05
N CYS A 27 -1.31 -10.87 4.62
CA CYS A 27 -1.49 -9.44 4.75
C CYS A 27 -1.86 -8.88 3.37
N TYR A 28 -3.07 -8.36 3.24
CA TYR A 28 -3.55 -7.76 2.00
C TYR A 28 -3.88 -6.29 2.22
N TYR A 29 -3.19 -5.41 1.50
CA TYR A 29 -3.54 -3.99 1.45
C TYR A 29 -4.07 -3.59 0.07
N ALA A 30 -5.32 -3.14 0.03
CA ALA A 30 -5.97 -2.66 -1.17
C ALA A 30 -5.53 -1.21 -1.46
N ALA A 31 -4.54 -1.05 -2.34
CA ALA A 31 -4.17 0.28 -2.86
C ALA A 31 -5.17 0.83 -3.91
N TRP A 32 -6.24 0.09 -4.20
CA TRP A 32 -7.20 0.37 -5.27
C TRP A 32 -7.94 1.71 -5.11
N PRO A 33 -8.60 2.03 -3.97
CA PRO A 33 -9.38 3.25 -3.85
C PRO A 33 -8.53 4.52 -4.07
N PHE A 34 -7.30 4.53 -3.57
CA PHE A 34 -6.38 5.63 -3.78
C PHE A 34 -5.88 5.73 -5.23
N SER A 35 -5.67 4.59 -5.89
CA SER A 35 -5.26 4.57 -7.30
C SER A 35 -6.37 5.09 -8.22
N VAL A 36 -7.63 4.75 -7.92
CA VAL A 36 -8.81 5.29 -8.64
C VAL A 36 -8.94 6.80 -8.41
N PHE A 37 -8.79 7.25 -7.16
CA PHE A 37 -8.82 8.66 -6.82
C PHE A 37 -7.77 9.49 -7.57
N LEU A 38 -6.57 8.95 -7.79
CA LEU A 38 -5.54 9.64 -8.58
C LEU A 38 -5.75 9.52 -10.11
N MET A 39 -6.34 8.42 -10.58
CA MET A 39 -6.59 8.22 -12.01
C MET A 39 -7.65 9.17 -12.56
N PHE A 40 -8.75 9.40 -11.83
CA PHE A 40 -9.82 10.28 -12.28
C PHE A 40 -9.36 11.69 -12.69
N PRO A 41 -8.70 12.49 -11.81
CA PRO A 41 -8.21 13.80 -12.19
C PRO A 41 -7.16 13.70 -13.29
N THR A 42 -6.31 12.66 -13.30
CA THR A 42 -5.33 12.46 -14.38
C THR A 42 -6.00 12.35 -15.75
N VAL A 43 -7.08 11.58 -15.87
CA VAL A 43 -7.83 11.44 -17.13
C VAL A 43 -8.50 12.76 -17.51
N VAL A 44 -9.13 13.45 -16.56
CA VAL A 44 -9.76 14.76 -16.81
C VAL A 44 -8.74 15.78 -17.30
N PHE A 45 -7.55 15.85 -16.69
CA PHE A 45 -6.49 16.74 -17.13
C PHE A 45 -5.98 16.38 -18.53
N ILE A 46 -5.72 15.10 -18.82
CA ILE A 46 -5.26 14.69 -20.17
C ILE A 46 -6.29 15.05 -21.24
N VAL A 47 -7.57 14.73 -21.01
CA VAL A 47 -8.64 15.02 -21.98
C VAL A 47 -8.84 16.53 -22.13
N GLY A 48 -8.83 17.28 -21.02
CA GLY A 48 -8.90 18.74 -21.02
C GLY A 48 -7.76 19.35 -21.83
N SER A 49 -6.53 18.87 -21.63
CA SER A 49 -5.37 19.39 -22.34
C SER A 49 -5.41 19.11 -23.84
N ILE A 50 -5.87 17.93 -24.25
CA ILE A 50 -6.10 17.61 -25.66
C ILE A 50 -7.15 18.55 -26.26
N ALA A 51 -8.25 18.81 -25.55
CA ALA A 51 -9.32 19.69 -26.03
C ALA A 51 -8.84 21.14 -26.20
N ILE A 52 -8.09 21.67 -25.22
CA ILE A 52 -7.51 23.02 -25.27
C ILE A 52 -6.51 23.12 -26.43
N THR A 53 -5.67 22.11 -26.63
CA THR A 53 -4.72 22.05 -27.75
C THR A 53 -5.45 22.16 -29.08
N VAL A 54 -6.48 21.33 -29.30
CA VAL A 54 -7.28 21.34 -30.53
C VAL A 54 -7.96 22.69 -30.75
N ALA A 55 -8.49 23.31 -29.70
CA ALA A 55 -9.11 24.63 -29.78
C ALA A 55 -8.10 25.73 -30.15
N ALA A 56 -6.92 25.72 -29.54
CA ALA A 56 -5.86 26.70 -29.79
C ALA A 56 -5.29 26.59 -31.22
N PHE A 57 -5.13 25.36 -31.74
CA PHE A 57 -4.77 25.14 -33.14
C PHE A 57 -5.84 25.69 -34.10
N LYS A 58 -7.13 25.48 -33.80
CA LYS A 58 -8.23 26.02 -34.61
C LYS A 58 -8.30 27.55 -34.56
N SER A 59 -7.93 28.17 -33.45
CA SER A 59 -8.02 29.62 -33.27
C SER A 59 -6.77 30.40 -33.74
N GLY A 60 -5.73 29.72 -34.23
CA GLY A 60 -4.46 30.36 -34.63
C GLY A 60 -3.70 31.02 -33.46
N SER A 61 -3.98 30.61 -32.22
CA SER A 61 -3.33 31.18 -31.04
C SER A 61 -1.89 30.64 -30.90
N PRO A 62 -0.90 31.48 -30.57
CA PRO A 62 0.49 31.06 -30.40
C PRO A 62 0.79 30.39 -29.03
N LEU A 63 -0.21 30.21 -28.16
CA LEU A 63 -0.06 29.63 -26.82
C LEU A 63 -0.46 28.13 -26.64
N PRO A 64 -0.39 27.22 -27.64
CA PRO A 64 -0.96 25.87 -27.48
C PRO A 64 -0.08 24.87 -26.71
N PHE A 65 1.14 25.25 -26.28
CA PHE A 65 2.13 24.25 -25.84
C PHE A 65 2.32 24.14 -24.32
N LEU A 66 2.02 25.18 -23.54
CA LEU A 66 2.32 25.15 -22.09
C LEU A 66 1.37 24.20 -21.33
N GLU A 67 0.09 24.22 -21.69
CA GLU A 67 -0.96 23.49 -20.98
C GLU A 67 -0.86 21.95 -21.18
N PRO A 68 -0.55 21.42 -22.38
CA PRO A 68 -0.27 20.00 -22.58
C PRO A 68 0.95 19.50 -21.81
N LEU A 69 1.99 20.32 -21.69
CA LEU A 69 3.18 19.98 -20.91
C LEU A 69 2.87 19.86 -19.42
N LEU A 70 1.99 20.73 -18.89
CA LEU A 70 1.51 20.63 -17.51
C LEU A 70 0.66 19.37 -17.29
N GLY A 71 -0.23 19.05 -18.23
CA GLY A 71 -1.03 17.81 -18.20
C GLY A 71 -0.16 16.55 -18.18
N LEU A 72 0.87 16.49 -19.04
CA LEU A 72 1.84 15.39 -19.08
C LEU A 72 2.70 15.31 -17.81
N ALA A 73 3.16 16.45 -17.29
CA ALA A 73 3.92 16.49 -16.04
C ALA A 73 3.07 15.97 -14.86
N TRP A 74 1.81 16.42 -14.77
CA TRP A 74 0.86 15.95 -13.76
C TRP A 74 0.59 14.44 -13.87
N ALA A 75 0.36 13.95 -15.09
CA ALA A 75 0.17 12.52 -15.33
C ALA A 75 1.42 11.71 -14.92
N GLY A 76 2.62 12.19 -15.27
CA GLY A 76 3.89 11.60 -14.87
C GLY A 76 4.04 11.50 -13.34
N ILE A 77 3.71 12.57 -12.61
CA ILE A 77 3.72 12.59 -11.15
C ILE A 77 2.75 11.54 -10.59
N ASN A 78 1.52 11.47 -11.10
CA ASN A 78 0.52 10.51 -10.63
C ASN A 78 0.96 9.06 -10.88
N VAL A 79 1.46 8.76 -12.08
CA VAL A 79 2.01 7.44 -12.42
C VAL A 79 3.16 7.08 -11.48
N TRP A 80 4.08 8.02 -11.23
CA TRP A 80 5.20 7.81 -10.31
C TRP A 80 4.73 7.54 -8.87
N VAL A 81 3.75 8.30 -8.36
CA VAL A 81 3.18 8.10 -7.01
C VAL A 81 2.50 6.73 -6.90
N ILE A 82 1.69 6.34 -7.91
CA ILE A 82 1.02 5.03 -7.95
C ILE A 82 2.06 3.91 -8.00
N ALA A 83 3.07 4.02 -8.87
CA ALA A 83 4.15 3.04 -8.99
C ALA A 83 4.92 2.90 -7.67
N ARG A 84 5.27 4.02 -7.03
CA ARG A 84 5.96 4.04 -5.74
C ARG A 84 5.12 3.36 -4.66
N ARG A 85 3.82 3.64 -4.58
CA ARG A 85 2.92 2.99 -3.62
C ARG A 85 2.81 1.48 -3.85
N ARG A 86 2.65 1.06 -5.10
CA ARG A 86 2.61 -0.36 -5.47
C ARG A 86 3.89 -1.11 -5.12
N ARG A 87 5.05 -0.43 -4.99
CA ARG A 87 6.32 -1.03 -4.56
C ARG A 87 6.39 -1.32 -3.06
N ILE A 88 5.70 -0.55 -2.24
CA ILE A 88 5.76 -0.65 -0.76
C ILE A 88 4.52 -1.28 -0.14
N MET A 89 3.41 -1.37 -0.89
CA MET A 89 2.13 -1.94 -0.46
C MET A 89 1.74 -3.09 -1.39
N GLY A 90 0.93 -4.02 -0.89
CA GLY A 90 0.39 -5.10 -1.70
C GLY A 90 -0.04 -6.29 -0.86
N ARG A 91 0.09 -7.49 -1.44
CA ARG A 91 -0.12 -8.75 -0.76
C ARG A 91 1.22 -9.28 -0.25
N PHE A 92 1.28 -9.56 1.04
CA PHE A 92 2.43 -10.14 1.70
C PHE A 92 2.00 -11.36 2.50
N VAL A 93 2.84 -12.39 2.55
CA VAL A 93 2.64 -13.55 3.40
C VAL A 93 3.81 -13.65 4.34
N VAL A 94 3.54 -13.56 5.64
CA VAL A 94 4.49 -13.84 6.71
C VAL A 94 4.33 -15.32 7.04
N ASP A 95 5.31 -16.14 6.69
CA ASP A 95 5.32 -17.56 6.99
C ASP A 95 6.46 -17.85 7.98
N ALA A 96 6.10 -18.01 9.26
CA ALA A 96 7.08 -18.25 10.31
C ALA A 96 7.48 -19.73 10.42
N ASP A 97 6.71 -20.67 9.84
CA ASP A 97 7.13 -22.07 9.78
C ASP A 97 8.18 -22.28 8.69
N GLU A 98 8.01 -21.64 7.53
CA GLU A 98 9.02 -21.67 6.48
C GLU A 98 10.14 -20.64 6.68
N GLY A 99 9.94 -19.64 7.55
CA GLY A 99 10.93 -18.61 7.86
C GLY A 99 11.11 -17.57 6.76
N TYR A 100 10.05 -17.23 6.02
CA TYR A 100 10.08 -16.26 4.93
C TYR A 100 8.96 -15.23 4.99
N LEU A 101 9.31 -13.99 4.65
CA LEU A 101 8.36 -12.97 4.20
C LEU A 101 8.30 -13.02 2.67
N ARG A 102 7.11 -13.16 2.11
CA ARG A 102 6.90 -13.22 0.66
C ARG A 102 5.97 -12.14 0.18
N ARG A 103 6.25 -11.58 -1.00
CA ARG A 103 5.42 -10.60 -1.66
C ARG A 103 4.79 -11.18 -2.90
N TYR A 104 3.49 -10.95 -3.08
CA TYR A 104 2.72 -11.48 -4.18
C TYR A 104 2.07 -10.39 -5.03
N ARG A 105 1.88 -10.71 -6.32
CA ARG A 105 1.00 -10.00 -7.24
C ARG A 105 0.02 -11.00 -7.85
N GLY A 106 -1.22 -10.99 -7.37
CA GLY A 106 -2.19 -12.04 -7.68
C GLY A 106 -1.75 -13.37 -7.03
N SER A 107 -1.57 -14.40 -7.85
CA SER A 107 -1.05 -15.72 -7.47
C SER A 107 0.47 -15.84 -7.58
N ARG A 108 1.15 -14.90 -8.26
CA ARG A 108 2.59 -14.97 -8.52
C ARG A 108 3.39 -14.35 -7.40
N GLU A 109 4.38 -15.08 -6.90
CA GLU A 109 5.42 -14.55 -6.00
C GLU A 109 6.36 -13.63 -6.78
N LEU A 110 6.62 -12.43 -6.23
CA LEU A 110 7.51 -11.45 -6.82
C LEU A 110 8.86 -11.39 -6.12
N GLU A 111 8.84 -11.41 -4.80
CA GLU A 111 10.02 -11.23 -3.95
C GLU A 111 9.83 -12.07 -2.68
N SER A 112 10.92 -12.59 -2.14
CA SER A 112 10.94 -13.28 -0.84
C SER A 112 12.20 -12.93 -0.06
N TRP A 113 12.05 -12.85 1.25
CA TRP A 113 13.13 -12.48 2.17
C TRP A 113 13.15 -13.44 3.36
N PRO A 114 14.32 -13.93 3.78
CA PRO A 114 14.46 -14.70 5.00
C PRO A 114 14.02 -13.86 6.21
N MET A 115 13.18 -14.44 7.07
CA MET A 115 12.61 -13.73 8.21
C MET A 115 13.66 -13.25 9.21
N THR A 116 14.79 -13.95 9.30
CA THR A 116 15.94 -13.59 10.14
C THR A 116 16.56 -12.24 9.79
N GLN A 117 16.31 -11.75 8.56
CA GLN A 117 16.82 -10.47 8.07
C GLN A 117 15.72 -9.41 7.96
N VAL A 118 14.48 -9.75 8.34
CA VAL A 118 13.34 -8.83 8.29
C VAL A 118 13.09 -8.29 9.69
N ARG A 119 12.92 -6.96 9.81
CA ARG A 119 12.57 -6.32 11.08
C ARG A 119 11.14 -5.78 11.03
N PHE A 120 10.32 -6.20 11.98
CA PHE A 120 8.95 -5.72 12.10
C PHE A 120 8.86 -4.53 13.05
N SER A 121 8.19 -3.47 12.62
CA SER A 121 8.02 -2.23 13.40
C SER A 121 6.65 -1.58 13.16
N THR A 122 6.27 -0.67 14.04
CA THR A 122 5.14 0.25 13.85
C THR A 122 5.66 1.59 13.33
N GLN A 123 4.98 2.13 12.33
CA GLN A 123 5.21 3.52 11.92
C GLN A 123 3.92 4.32 11.98
N TRP A 124 3.97 5.46 12.67
CA TRP A 124 2.86 6.39 12.72
C TRP A 124 2.56 6.96 11.33
N ASP A 125 1.28 7.05 10.96
CA ASP A 125 0.84 7.64 9.70
C ASP A 125 0.39 9.10 9.88
N PRO A 126 1.17 10.10 9.44
CA PRO A 126 0.79 11.50 9.56
C PRO A 126 -0.35 11.91 8.60
N PHE A 127 -0.63 11.12 7.55
CA PHE A 127 -1.56 11.49 6.48
C PHE A 127 -3.03 11.19 6.78
N HIS A 128 -3.40 10.98 8.04
CA HIS A 128 -4.82 10.95 8.49
C HIS A 128 -5.29 12.27 9.10
N ARG A 129 -4.53 13.37 8.91
CA ARG A 129 -4.86 14.71 9.40
C ARG A 129 -5.90 15.50 8.57
N GLY A 130 -6.56 14.91 7.58
CA GLY A 130 -7.55 15.60 6.75
C GLY A 130 -8.95 15.03 6.95
N LEU A 131 -9.81 15.76 7.65
CA LEU A 131 -11.23 15.48 7.99
C LEU A 131 -11.45 14.54 9.18
N ARG A 132 -11.74 15.18 10.33
CA ARG A 132 -12.11 14.66 11.67
C ARG A 132 -10.98 14.14 12.56
N LEU A 133 -10.63 14.99 13.52
CA LEU A 133 -9.86 14.76 14.75
C LEU A 133 -10.47 13.70 15.70
N GLU A 134 -11.52 12.98 15.32
CA GLU A 134 -12.23 12.00 16.16
C GLU A 134 -11.81 10.54 15.90
N PHE A 135 -11.03 10.27 14.84
CA PHE A 135 -10.61 8.91 14.50
C PHE A 135 -9.14 8.72 14.86
N GLY A 136 -8.90 8.08 16.02
CA GLY A 136 -7.59 7.96 16.69
C GLY A 136 -6.40 7.51 15.83
N TYR A 137 -5.20 7.62 16.41
CA TYR A 137 -3.92 7.40 15.73
C TYR A 137 -3.86 6.08 14.94
N HIS A 138 -3.63 6.20 13.63
CA HIS A 138 -3.39 5.06 12.75
C HIS A 138 -1.89 4.78 12.62
N TYR A 139 -1.54 3.51 12.71
CA TYR A 139 -0.20 2.99 12.55
C TYR A 139 -0.14 2.03 11.37
N TRP A 140 1.03 1.95 10.76
CA TRP A 140 1.41 0.94 9.79
C TRP A 140 2.19 -0.17 10.49
N LEU A 141 1.81 -1.41 10.24
CA LEU A 141 2.70 -2.55 10.44
C LEU A 141 3.69 -2.57 9.27
N VAL A 142 4.97 -2.38 9.57
CA VAL A 142 6.04 -2.27 8.59
C VAL A 142 7.04 -3.41 8.77
N ALA A 143 7.34 -4.10 7.67
CA ALA A 143 8.50 -4.98 7.56
C ALA A 143 9.63 -4.24 6.85
N GLU A 144 10.74 -4.04 7.54
CA GLU A 144 11.99 -3.56 6.94
C GLU A 144 12.77 -4.77 6.43
N VAL A 145 12.97 -4.80 5.11
CA VAL A 145 13.67 -5.87 4.39
C VAL A 145 15.17 -5.53 4.24
N PRO A 146 16.04 -6.50 3.88
CA PRO A 146 17.50 -6.32 3.90
C PRO A 146 18.05 -5.18 3.03
N ASP A 147 17.30 -4.79 1.99
CA ASP A 147 17.66 -3.68 1.10
C ASP A 147 17.26 -2.30 1.66
N GLY A 148 16.80 -2.24 2.92
CA GLY A 148 16.36 -1.02 3.60
C GLY A 148 14.96 -0.54 3.22
N ARG A 149 14.24 -1.25 2.32
CA ARG A 149 12.86 -0.90 1.99
C ARG A 149 11.93 -1.21 3.16
N LYS A 150 10.96 -0.33 3.35
CA LYS A 150 9.91 -0.43 4.37
C LYS A 150 8.60 -0.86 3.72
N MET A 151 8.29 -2.15 3.84
CA MET A 151 7.09 -2.78 3.30
C MET A 151 5.92 -2.61 4.27
N ARG A 152 4.81 -2.08 3.79
CA ARG A 152 3.61 -1.83 4.58
C ARG A 152 2.67 -3.03 4.46
N LEU A 153 2.57 -3.80 5.54
CA LEU A 153 1.82 -5.05 5.59
C LEU A 153 0.34 -4.81 5.91
N GLY A 154 0.07 -3.88 6.81
CA GLY A 154 -1.29 -3.59 7.26
C GLY A 154 -1.37 -2.22 7.90
N LYS A 155 -2.59 -1.68 7.96
CA LYS A 155 -2.89 -0.39 8.57
C LYS A 155 -4.01 -0.56 9.58
N GLY A 156 -3.88 0.04 10.75
CA GLY A 156 -4.91 -0.01 11.77
C GLY A 156 -4.67 0.95 12.91
N ARG A 157 -5.63 1.03 13.81
CA ARG A 157 -5.41 1.61 15.14
C ARG A 157 -4.53 0.67 15.96
N THR A 158 -3.87 1.20 16.98
CA THR A 158 -3.02 0.42 17.90
C THR A 158 -3.76 -0.81 18.45
N GLU A 159 -5.01 -0.66 18.88
CA GLU A 159 -5.83 -1.75 19.41
C GLU A 159 -6.11 -2.84 18.37
N SER A 160 -6.41 -2.45 17.13
CA SER A 160 -6.69 -3.41 16.05
C SER A 160 -5.43 -4.16 15.57
N LEU A 161 -4.25 -3.54 15.71
CA LEU A 161 -2.98 -4.17 15.33
C LEU A 161 -2.36 -4.98 16.48
N ARG A 162 -2.78 -4.74 17.73
CA ARG A 162 -2.24 -5.42 18.92
C ARG A 162 -2.24 -6.95 18.81
N PRO A 163 -3.32 -7.63 18.37
CA PRO A 163 -3.31 -9.08 18.23
C PRO A 163 -2.27 -9.57 17.22
N VAL A 164 -2.02 -8.79 16.16
CA VAL A 164 -1.01 -9.11 15.15
C VAL A 164 0.40 -8.95 15.73
N PHE A 165 0.63 -7.92 16.56
CA PHE A 165 1.91 -7.76 17.25
C PHE A 165 2.18 -8.86 18.25
N GLU A 166 1.20 -9.20 19.09
CA GLU A 166 1.30 -10.31 20.04
C GLU A 166 1.63 -11.61 19.30
N LEU A 167 0.94 -11.87 18.19
CA LEU A 167 1.22 -13.02 17.33
C LEU A 167 2.66 -13.01 16.79
N LEU A 168 3.11 -11.92 16.17
CA LEU A 168 4.49 -11.81 15.67
C LEU A 168 5.52 -11.94 16.79
N ARG A 169 5.20 -11.50 18.01
CA ARG A 169 6.03 -11.66 19.20
C ARG A 169 6.10 -13.12 19.64
N THR A 170 4.98 -13.85 19.61
CA THR A 170 4.99 -15.31 19.91
C THR A 170 5.83 -16.10 18.90
N TRP A 171 6.01 -15.57 17.70
CA TRP A 171 6.89 -16.16 16.68
C TRP A 171 8.35 -15.68 16.79
N GLY A 172 8.67 -14.82 17.76
CA GLY A 172 10.02 -14.26 17.93
C GLY A 172 10.41 -13.24 16.85
N LEU A 173 9.45 -12.69 16.10
CA LEU A 173 9.71 -11.82 14.95
C LEU A 173 9.61 -10.32 15.25
N SER A 174 8.93 -9.93 16.32
CA SER A 174 8.80 -8.52 16.70
C SER A 174 9.36 -8.26 18.10
N THR A 175 10.16 -7.20 18.22
CA THR A 175 10.73 -6.72 19.48
C THR A 175 9.98 -5.50 20.04
N LEU A 176 8.83 -5.14 19.46
CA LEU A 176 8.02 -4.02 19.95
C LEU A 176 7.44 -4.35 21.35
N PRO A 177 7.42 -3.38 22.28
CA PRO A 177 6.66 -3.46 23.52
C PRO A 177 5.15 -3.42 23.28
#